data_AF-A0A645FFA9-F1
#
_entry.id   AF-A0A645FFA9-F1
#
_cell.length_a   1.000
_cell.length_b   1.000
_cell.length_c   1.000
_cell.angle_alpha   90.00
_cell.angle_beta   90.00
_cell.angle_gamma   90.00
#
_symmetry.space_group_name_H-M   'P 1'
#
loop_
_entity.id
_entity.type
_entity.pdbx_description
1 polymer ?
#
loop_
_entity_poly.entity_id
_entity_poly.type
_entity_poly.pdbx_seq_one_letter_code
_entity_poly.pdbx_strand_id
1 'polypeptide(L)' 'MRLCKQGPVSVSEIAAKFGQKQPSGHLKRLVREMNRDGILAFTIPETPRSRLQKYRLTDKGRNLLSGESLTLAEDKDETL' A
#
# COMPACT_ATOMS: atom_id res chain seq x y z
N MET A 1 3.26 -0.49 -8.11
CA MET A 1 1.91 -0.27 -7.53
C MET A 1 0.76 -0.09 -8.55
N ARG A 2 0.91 -0.32 -9.87
CA ARG A 2 -0.22 -0.20 -10.83
C ARG A 2 -1.35 -1.24 -10.63
N LEU A 3 -1.09 -2.29 -9.85
CA LEU A 3 -2.03 -3.39 -9.62
C LEU A 3 -3.35 -2.96 -8.96
N CYS A 4 -3.30 -2.05 -7.99
CA CYS A 4 -4.50 -1.70 -7.22
C CYS A 4 -5.41 -0.69 -7.92
N LYS A 5 -5.09 -0.29 -9.17
CA LYS A 5 -5.99 0.53 -10.00
C LYS A 5 -7.23 -0.25 -10.46
N GLN A 6 -7.14 -1.57 -10.58
CA GLN A 6 -8.22 -2.41 -11.14
C GLN A 6 -9.18 -2.97 -10.08
N GLY A 7 -8.85 -2.86 -8.79
CA GLY A 7 -9.67 -3.38 -7.69
C GLY A 7 -8.88 -3.64 -6.41
N PRO A 8 -9.53 -4.13 -5.34
CA PRO A 8 -8.87 -4.52 -4.09
C PRO A 8 -7.91 -5.69 -4.33
N VAL A 9 -6.67 -5.57 -3.87
CA VAL A 9 -5.59 -6.55 -4.11
C VAL A 9 -4.98 -6.98 -2.79
N SER A 10 -4.69 -8.27 -2.65
CA SER A 10 -3.98 -8.83 -1.50
C SER A 10 -2.47 -8.73 -1.65
N VAL A 11 -1.73 -8.77 -0.54
CA VAL A 11 -0.25 -8.80 -0.57
C VAL A 11 0.27 -10.02 -1.33
N SER A 12 -0.43 -11.14 -1.24
CA SER A 12 -0.09 -12.37 -1.97
C SER A 12 -0.25 -12.21 -3.49
N GLU A 13 -1.31 -11.54 -3.95
CA GLU A 13 -1.48 -11.23 -5.38
C GLU A 13 -0.43 -10.24 -5.88
N ILE A 14 -0.02 -9.27 -5.05
CA ILE A 14 1.11 -8.40 -5.36
C ILE A 14 2.37 -9.24 -5.53
N ALA A 15 2.69 -10.10 -4.57
CA ALA A 15 3.85 -11.00 -4.62
C ALA A 15 3.82 -11.92 -5.85
N ALA A 16 2.66 -12.50 -6.16
CA ALA A 16 2.47 -13.37 -7.31
C ALA A 16 2.75 -12.66 -8.63
N LYS A 17 2.33 -11.39 -8.79
CA LYS A 17 2.67 -10.60 -9.99
C LYS A 17 4.14 -10.22 -10.07
N PHE A 18 4.87 -10.19 -8.95
CA PHE A 18 6.33 -10.08 -8.93
C PHE A 18 7.05 -11.42 -9.12
N GLY A 19 6.33 -12.51 -9.43
CA GLY A 19 6.90 -13.85 -9.62
C GLY A 19 7.28 -14.56 -8.31
N GLN A 20 6.89 -14.02 -7.15
CA GLN A 20 7.17 -14.61 -5.85
C GLN A 20 6.05 -15.58 -5.46
N LYS A 21 6.41 -16.81 -5.06
CA LYS A 21 5.46 -17.80 -4.53
C LYS A 21 4.76 -17.33 -3.25
N GLN A 22 5.41 -16.49 -2.46
CA GLN A 22 4.87 -15.98 -1.21
C GLN A 22 5.26 -14.52 -0.99
N PRO A 23 4.39 -13.72 -0.34
CA PRO A 23 4.71 -12.35 0.02
C PRO A 23 5.85 -12.30 1.05
N SER A 24 6.93 -11.63 0.66
CA SER A 24 8.08 -11.40 1.53
C SER A 24 7.71 -10.60 2.79
N GLY A 25 8.47 -10.77 3.86
CA GLY A 25 8.31 -9.98 5.08
C GLY A 25 8.46 -8.48 4.81
N HIS A 26 9.39 -8.12 3.92
CA HIS A 26 9.59 -6.75 3.46
C HIS A 26 8.34 -6.19 2.77
N LEU A 27 7.73 -6.96 1.86
CA LEU A 27 6.52 -6.53 1.16
C LEU A 27 5.35 -6.30 2.13
N LYS A 28 5.18 -7.18 3.12
CA LYS A 28 4.17 -7.02 4.17
C LYS A 28 4.41 -5.75 5.00
N ARG A 29 5.67 -5.44 5.30
CA ARG A 29 6.05 -4.22 6.03
C ARG A 29 5.73 -2.97 5.21
N LEU A 30 6.17 -2.94 3.95
CA LEU A 30 5.93 -1.82 3.04
C LEU A 30 4.44 -1.55 2.86
N VAL A 31 3.62 -2.59 2.69
CA VAL A 31 2.17 -2.44 2.58
C VAL A 31 1.54 -1.85 3.84
N ARG A 32 2.03 -2.21 5.04
CA ARG A 32 1.56 -1.62 6.30
C ARG A 32 1.98 -0.16 6.45
N GLU A 33 3.20 0.19 6.04
CA GLU A 33 3.69 1.58 6.04
C GLU A 33 2.85 2.43 5.07
N MET A 34 2.65 1.96 3.83
CA MET A 34 1.76 2.62 2.88
C MET A 34 0.32 2.77 3.38
N ASN A 35 -0.18 1.79 4.14
CA ASN A 35 -1.48 1.90 4.79
C ASN A 35 -1.49 2.96 5.90
N ARG A 36 -0.41 3.06 6.69
CA ARG A 36 -0.22 4.09 7.72
C ARG A 36 -0.15 5.48 7.09
N ASP A 37 0.49 5.60 5.93
CA ASP A 37 0.64 6.86 5.19
C ASP A 37 -0.64 7.28 4.45
N GLY A 38 -1.70 6.46 4.54
CA GLY A 38 -2.99 6.71 3.91
C GLY A 38 -3.02 6.48 2.41
N ILE A 39 -2.01 5.78 1.86
CA ILE A 39 -1.90 5.43 0.43
C ILE A 39 -2.75 4.17 0.13
N LEU A 40 -2.81 3.26 1.10
CA LEU A 40 -3.63 2.06 1.05
C LEU A 40 -4.62 2.06 2.21
N ALA A 41 -5.76 1.39 2.02
CA ALA A 41 -6.74 1.16 3.07
C ALA A 41 -7.09 -0.32 3.16
N PHE A 42 -7.34 -0.79 4.37
CA PHE A 42 -7.89 -2.11 4.65
C PHE A 42 -9.32 -2.23 4.11
N THR A 43 -9.62 -3.37 3.49
CA THR A 43 -11.00 -3.67 3.07
C THR A 43 -11.82 -4.30 4.21
N ILE A 44 -11.16 -4.92 5.20
CA ILE A 44 -11.81 -5.55 6.36
C ILE A 44 -11.15 -5.01 7.64
N PRO A 45 -11.69 -3.96 8.27
CA PRO A 45 -11.08 -3.33 9.43
C PRO A 45 -11.16 -4.19 10.71
N GLU A 46 -12.19 -5.03 10.87
CA GLU A 46 -12.39 -5.86 12.06
C GLU A 46 -11.33 -6.95 12.26
N THR A 47 -10.77 -7.49 11.17
CA THR A 47 -9.85 -8.64 11.25
C THR A 47 -8.53 -8.35 10.52
N PRO A 48 -7.65 -7.49 11.06
CA PRO A 48 -6.43 -7.06 10.37
C PRO A 48 -5.41 -8.19 10.13
N ARG A 49 -5.53 -9.31 10.87
CA ARG A 49 -4.70 -10.52 10.68
C ARG A 49 -5.34 -11.57 9.76
N SER A 50 -6.50 -11.29 9.18
CA SER A 50 -7.18 -12.24 8.30
C SER A 50 -6.35 -12.57 7.07
N ARG A 51 -6.32 -13.84 6.67
CA ARG A 51 -5.72 -14.29 5.40
C ARG A 51 -6.46 -13.70 4.18
N LEU A 52 -7.71 -13.30 4.35
CA LEU A 52 -8.56 -12.72 3.31
C LEU A 52 -8.41 -11.19 3.24
N GLN A 53 -7.49 -10.60 4.02
CA GLN A 53 -7.28 -9.16 4.01
C GLN A 53 -6.84 -8.67 2.63
N LYS A 54 -7.61 -7.73 2.08
CA LYS A 54 -7.29 -7.03 0.83
C LYS A 54 -7.01 -5.56 1.11
N TYR A 55 -6.20 -4.95 0.25
CA TYR A 55 -5.88 -3.54 0.26
C TYR A 55 -6.50 -2.86 -0.94
N ARG A 56 -7.12 -1.72 -0.71
CA ARG A 56 -7.63 -0.84 -1.77
C ARG A 56 -6.75 0.40 -1.84
N LEU A 57 -6.54 0.90 -3.06
CA LEU A 57 -5.89 2.19 -3.25
C LEU A 57 -6.82 3.32 -2.79
N THR A 58 -6.32 4.23 -1.96
CA THR A 58 -7.03 5.46 -1.59
C THR A 58 -6.86 6.52 -2.68
N ASP A 59 -7.61 7.61 -2.60
CA ASP A 59 -7.47 8.73 -3.54
C ASP A 59 -6.06 9.35 -3.48
N LYS A 60 -5.44 9.41 -2.28
CA LYS A 60 -4.03 9.80 -2.12
C LYS A 60 -3.09 8.87 -2.90
N GLY A 61 -3.30 7.56 -2.82
CA GLY A 61 -2.52 6.59 -3.59
C GLY A 61 -2.79 6.67 -5.10
N ARG A 62 -4.01 7.02 -5.51
CA ARG A 62 -4.35 7.22 -6.93
C ARG A 62 -3.58 8.41 -7.51
N ASN A 63 -3.51 9.51 -6.77
CA ASN A 63 -2.77 10.72 -7.17
C ASN A 63 -1.26 10.46 -7.30
N LEU A 64 -0.68 9.70 -6.37
CA LEU A 64 0.71 9.22 -6.46
C LEU A 64 0.98 8.37 -7.71
N LEU A 65 0.00 7.60 -8.18
CA LEU A 65 0.13 6.73 -9.35
C LEU A 65 -0.24 7.39 -10.69
N SER A 66 -0.96 8.51 -10.69
CA SER A 66 -1.28 9.26 -11.91
C SER A 66 -0.14 10.15 -12.36
N GLY A 67 0.94 10.28 -11.58
CA GLY A 67 2.11 11.05 -11.98
C GLY A 67 1.97 12.55 -11.68
N GLU A 68 1.17 12.91 -10.68
CA GLU A 68 1.34 14.20 -10.05
C GLU A 68 2.47 14.04 -9.04
N SER A 69 3.68 14.38 -9.48
CA SER A 69 4.84 14.60 -8.61
C SER A 69 4.54 15.76 -7.68
N LEU A 70 3.68 15.55 -6.68
CA LEU A 70 3.71 16.34 -5.48
C LEU A 70 4.89 15.81 -4.69
N THR A 71 6.02 16.49 -4.90
CA THR A 71 7.04 16.76 -3.89
C THR A 71 6.40 16.66 -2.50
N LEU A 72 6.49 15.48 -1.87
CA LEU A 72 6.26 15.41 -0.44
C LEU A 72 7.49 16.06 0.17
N ALA A 73 7.34 17.36 0.39
CA ALA A 73 7.86 18.12 1.50
C ALA A 73 8.92 17.35 2.29
N GLU A 74 10.15 17.79 2.10
CA GLU A 74 11.16 17.85 3.13
C GLU A 74 10.54 18.50 4.38
N ASP A 75 9.84 17.76 5.22
CA ASP A 75 9.35 18.29 6.50
C ASP A 75 9.14 17.14 7.48
N LYS A 76 10.25 16.74 8.13
CA LYS A 76 10.44 16.37 9.55
C LYS A 76 11.96 16.28 9.75
N ASP A 77 12.65 17.04 10.59
CA ASP A 77 12.30 17.84 11.76
C ASP A 77 13.47 18.84 11.89
N GLU A 78 13.20 20.13 11.69
CA GLU A 78 13.95 21.18 12.35
C GLU A 78 13.42 21.22 13.79
N THR A 79 14.05 20.45 14.68
CA THR A 79 13.96 20.68 16.13
C THR A 79 15.36 20.64 16.71
N LEU A 80 15.89 21.86 16.84
CA LEU A 80 16.79 22.43 17.85
C LEU A 80 17.70 21.46 18.63
#